data_AF-A0A2K8KJE1-F1
#
_entry.id   AF-A0A2K8KJE1-F1
#
_cell.length_a   1.000
_cell.length_b   1.000
_cell.length_c   1.000
_cell.angle_alpha   90.00
_cell.angle_beta   90.00
_cell.angle_gamma   90.00
#
_symmetry.space_group_name_H-M   'P 1'
#
loop_
_entity.id
_entity.type
_entity.pdbx_description
1 polymer ?
#
loop_
_entity_poly.entity_id
_entity_poly.type
_entity_poly.pdbx_seq_one_letter_code
_entity_poly.pdbx_strand_id
1 'polypeptide(L)' 'MPIVAGTARITVDQQVCLLTENESICIPIGAVHRLENPGKVPMALIEVRNGSYLEEDDIIRYEGRYARGQGSKG' A
#
# COMPACT_ATOMS: atom_id res chain seq x y z
N MET A 1 5.67 -6.09 -2.41
CA MET A 1 4.26 -5.94 -2.85
C MET A 1 4.18 -6.05 -4.37
N PRO A 2 3.92 -7.25 -4.93
CA PRO A 2 3.73 -7.43 -6.37
C PRO A 2 2.33 -7.00 -6.84
N ILE A 3 2.27 -6.49 -8.06
CA ILE A 3 1.01 -6.18 -8.75
C ILE A 3 0.58 -7.41 -9.55
N VAL A 4 -0.62 -7.91 -9.24
CA VAL A 4 -1.20 -9.10 -9.87
C VAL A 4 -2.02 -8.72 -11.10
N ALA A 5 -2.74 -7.59 -11.03
CA ALA A 5 -3.58 -7.10 -12.12
C ALA A 5 -3.67 -5.57 -12.11
N GLY A 6 -3.64 -4.96 -13.30
CA GLY A 6 -3.83 -3.52 -13.47
C GLY A 6 -2.57 -2.68 -13.24
N THR A 7 -2.75 -1.44 -12.79
CA THR A 7 -1.67 -0.45 -12.60
C THR A 7 -1.79 0.21 -11.25
N ALA A 8 -0.67 0.30 -10.52
CA ALA A 8 -0.56 0.98 -9.24
C ALA A 8 0.31 2.23 -9.39
N ARG A 9 -0.16 3.37 -8.90
CA ARG A 9 0.73 4.48 -8.55
C ARG A 9 1.10 4.33 -7.08
N ILE A 10 2.39 4.13 -6.83
CA ILE A 10 2.93 3.94 -5.49
C ILE A 10 3.79 5.14 -5.16
N THR A 11 3.51 5.76 -4.02
CA THR A 11 4.40 6.76 -3.42
C THR A 11 5.13 6.11 -2.26
N VAL A 12 6.46 6.21 -2.23
CA VAL A 12 7.31 5.80 -1.10
C VAL A 12 8.13 7.02 -0.69
N ASP A 13 7.89 7.53 0.51
CA ASP A 13 8.32 8.83 1.00
C ASP A 13 7.98 9.95 0.00
N GLN A 14 8.97 10.44 -0.74
CA GLN A 14 8.81 11.51 -1.75
C GLN A 14 8.89 11.00 -3.19
N GLN A 15 9.17 9.70 -3.38
CA GLN A 15 9.33 9.10 -4.69
C GLN A 15 8.00 8.51 -5.15
N VAL A 16 7.64 8.80 -6.40
CA VAL A 16 6.43 8.26 -7.03
C VAL A 16 6.85 7.35 -8.18
N CYS A 17 6.31 6.14 -8.20
CA CYS A 17 6.47 5.20 -9.30
C CYS A 17 5.12 4.67 -9.78
N LEU A 18 5.08 4.24 -11.04
CA LEU A 18 3.97 3.50 -11.62
C LEU A 18 4.46 2.07 -11.82
N LEU A 19 3.72 1.11 -11.26
CA LEU A 19 3.95 -0.31 -11.45
C LEU A 19 2.75 -0.96 -12.14
N THR A 20 3.04 -1.96 -12.94
CA THR A 20 2.13 -2.79 -13.72
C THR A 20 2.29 -4.26 -13.33
N GLU A 21 1.52 -5.13 -13.97
CA GLU A 21 1.52 -6.57 -13.71
C GLU A 21 2.93 -7.18 -13.75
N ASN A 22 3.19 -8.13 -12.85
CA ASN A 22 4.50 -8.77 -12.64
C ASN A 22 5.61 -7.85 -12.10
N GLU A 23 5.35 -6.57 -11.91
CA GLU A 23 6.27 -5.67 -11.22
C GLU A 23 5.99 -5.67 -9.71
N SER A 24 7.02 -5.35 -8.93
CA SER A 24 6.93 -5.30 -7.48
C SER A 24 7.82 -4.23 -6.90
N ILE A 25 7.49 -3.81 -5.69
CA ILE A 25 8.35 -2.93 -4.89
C ILE A 25 8.52 -3.49 -3.49
N CYS A 26 9.71 -3.27 -2.94
CA CYS A 26 10.01 -3.45 -1.53
C CYS A 26 9.85 -2.09 -0.83
N ILE A 27 9.09 -2.06 0.26
CA ILE A 27 8.93 -0.86 1.07
C ILE A 27 9.95 -0.94 2.21
N PRO A 28 10.91 0.00 2.31
CA PRO A 28 11.85 0.03 3.41
C PRO A 28 11.15 0.17 4.77
N ILE A 29 11.77 -0.36 5.83
CA ILE A 29 11.26 -0.19 7.18
C ILE A 29 11.16 1.30 7.54
N GLY A 30 10.02 1.70 8.12
CA GLY A 30 9.76 3.09 8.50
C GLY A 30 9.41 4.03 7.33
N ALA A 31 9.47 3.58 6.08
CA ALA A 31 9.08 4.40 4.94
C ALA A 31 7.55 4.60 4.90
N VAL A 32 7.13 5.85 4.74
CA VAL A 32 5.71 6.16 4.55
C VAL A 32 5.36 5.85 3.11
N HIS A 33 4.35 5.03 2.88
CA HIS A 33 3.94 4.67 1.53
C HIS A 33 2.44 4.86 1.32
N ARG A 34 2.07 5.13 0.06
CA ARG A 34 0.68 5.28 -0.37
C ARG A 34 0.45 4.54 -1.67
N LEU A 35 -0.67 3.83 -1.76
CA LEU A 35 -1.14 3.20 -2.98
C LEU A 35 -2.35 3.92 -3.55
N GLU A 36 -2.33 4.06 -4.87
CA GLU A 36 -3.43 4.60 -5.66
C GLU A 36 -3.62 3.71 -6.89
N ASN A 37 -4.88 3.47 -7.28
CA ASN A 37 -5.20 2.94 -8.60
C ASN A 37 -5.53 4.12 -9.53
N PRO A 38 -4.60 4.56 -10.40
CA PRO A 38 -4.87 5.62 -11.36
C PRO A 38 -5.68 5.15 -12.57
N GLY A 39 -5.87 3.83 -12.74
CA GLY A 39 -6.55 3.23 -13.86
C GLY A 39 -8.07 3.27 -13.73
N LYS A 40 -8.74 2.91 -14.83
CA LYS A 40 -10.21 2.73 -14.87
C LYS A 40 -10.64 1.28 -14.63
N VAL A 41 -9.68 0.37 -14.56
CA VAL A 41 -9.89 -1.07 -14.30
C VAL A 41 -9.56 -1.39 -12.84
N PRO A 42 -10.20 -2.42 -12.25
CA PRO A 42 -9.80 -2.91 -10.93
C PRO A 42 -8.31 -3.27 -10.90
N MET A 43 -7.67 -2.99 -9.78
CA MET A 43 -6.28 -3.34 -9.51
C MET A 43 -6.24 -4.39 -8.41
N ALA A 44 -5.39 -5.41 -8.59
CA ALA A 44 -5.13 -6.43 -7.58
C ALA A 44 -3.63 -6.50 -7.27
N LEU A 45 -3.30 -6.70 -6.01
CA LEU A 45 -1.92 -6.80 -5.52
C LEU A 45 -1.84 -7.82 -4.39
N ILE A 46 -0.62 -8.24 -4.08
CA ILE A 46 -0.31 -9.01 -2.88
C ILE A 46 0.59 -8.15 -1.99
N GLU A 47 0.24 -8.05 -0.72
CA GLU A 47 1.12 -7.49 0.30
C GLU A 47 1.77 -8.63 1.09
N VAL A 48 3.09 -8.64 1.14
CA VAL A 48 3.87 -9.59 1.92
C VAL A 48 4.65 -8.80 2.95
N ARG A 49 4.41 -9.09 4.24
CA ARG A 49 5.13 -8.49 5.36
C ARG A 49 6.07 -9.54 5.95
N ASN A 50 7.33 -9.17 6.12
CA ASN A 50 8.38 -10.04 6.68
C ASN A 50 8.91 -9.41 7.96
N GLY A 51 8.95 -10.16 9.05
CA GLY A 51 9.43 -9.67 10.34
C GLY A 51 9.16 -10.68 11.46
N SER A 52 9.81 -10.50 12.61
CA SER A 52 9.57 -11.32 13.80
C SER A 52 8.34 -10.86 14.61
N TYR A 53 7.81 -9.68 14.30
CA TYR A 53 6.62 -9.09 14.92
C TYR A 53 5.80 -8.45 13.80
N LEU A 54 4.52 -8.82 13.66
CA LEU A 54 3.66 -8.43 12.52
C LEU A 54 2.23 -8.09 12.95
N GLU A 55 2.06 -7.79 14.23
CA GLU A 55 0.78 -7.44 14.86
C GLU A 55 0.24 -6.10 14.34
N GLU A 56 -1.02 -5.79 14.64
CA GLU A 56 -1.68 -4.57 14.14
C GLU A 56 -1.10 -3.27 14.70
N ASP A 57 -0.51 -3.32 15.89
CA ASP A 57 0.14 -2.19 16.55
C ASP A 57 1.49 -1.82 15.92
N ASP A 58 2.06 -2.70 15.08
CA ASP A 58 3.23 -2.42 14.23
C ASP A 58 2.86 -1.63 12.95
N ILE A 59 1.56 -1.34 12.74
CA ILE A 59 1.08 -0.60 11.56
C ILE A 59 0.62 0.81 11.94
N ILE A 60 1.37 1.81 11.50
CA ILE A 60 0.95 3.22 11.57
C ILE A 60 0.13 3.56 10.33
N ARG A 61 -1.16 3.89 10.52
CA ARG A 61 -2.08 4.28 9.44
C ARG A 61 -2.16 5.80 9.36
N TYR A 62 -1.81 6.34 8.19
CA TYR A 62 -1.99 7.76 7.89
C TYR A 62 -3.37 7.99 7.26
N GLU A 63 -4.02 9.09 7.62
CA GLU A 63 -5.32 9.43 7.02
C GLU A 63 -5.17 9.74 5.52
N GLY A 64 -5.87 8.95 4.70
CA GLY A 64 -6.02 9.22 3.28
C GLY A 64 -7.32 9.98 3.00
N ARG A 65 -7.37 10.74 1.89
CA ARG A 65 -8.59 11.45 1.42
C ARG A 65 -9.81 10.53 1.17
N TYR A 66 -9.62 9.22 1.19
CA TYR A 66 -10.67 8.20 1.01
C TYR A 66 -10.97 7.40 2.27
N ALA A 67 -10.45 7.81 3.44
CA ALA A 67 -10.79 7.19 4.72
C ALA A 67 -12.30 7.39 4.99
N ARG A 68 -13.10 6.36 4.71
CA ARG A 68 -14.49 6.31 5.17
C ARG A 68 -14.46 6.09 6.68
N GLY A 69 -14.85 7.14 7.41
CA GLY A 69 -15.29 7.19 8.81
C GLY A 69 -14.79 6.11 9.77
N GLN A 70 -14.03 6.54 10.78
CA GLN A 70 -13.78 5.76 12.00
C GLN A 70 -15.10 5.26 12.62
N GLY A 71 -15.14 4.01 13.09
CA GLY A 71 -16.26 3.52 13.88
C GLY A 71 -16.19 2.04 14.23
N SER A 72 -15.39 1.67 15.22
CA SER A 72 -15.72 0.58 16.17
C SER A 72 -14.80 0.69 17.38
N LYS A 73 -15.35 1.19 18.49
CA LYS A 73 -14.75 1.05 19.82
C LYS A 73 -14.69 -0.43 20.21
N GLY A 74 -13.62 -0.80 20.89
CA GLY A 74 -13.50 -1.99 21.74
C GLY A 74 -12.46 -1.69 22.79
#